data_AF-A0A6H5GIK0-F1
#
_entry.id   AF-A0A6H5GIK0-F1
#
_cell.length_a   1.000
_cell.length_b   1.000
_cell.length_c   1.000
_cell.angle_alpha   90.00
_cell.angle_beta   90.00
_cell.angle_gamma   90.00
#
_symmetry.space_group_name_H-M   'P 1'
#
loop_
_entity.id
_entity.type
_entity.pdbx_description
1 polymer ?
#
loop_
_entity_poly.entity_id
_entity_poly.type
_entity_poly.pdbx_seq_one_letter_code
_entity_poly.pdbx_strand_id
1 'polypeptide(L)'
;MLRRQFAEKANQVGPWIERQMDAVTAIGMGLQGSLEDQLHRLKEYEQGVFAYKPHIEELEKIHQAVQEGMIFENRYTQYTMETLRVGWEQLLTSINRNINEVENQILTRDSKGITQEQLNEFRASFNHFDKNRTGRLAPEEFKSCLVSLGYSIGKDRQGEIDFQRILAVVDPNSTGYVHFDAFLDFMTRESTDTDTAEQVIDSFRILAADK
;
A
#
# COMPACT_ATOMS: atom_id res chain seq x y z
N MET A 1 21.51 38.25 -14.71
CA MET A 1 21.74 37.56 -13.43
C MET A 1 20.69 36.47 -13.22
N LEU A 2 19.42 36.85 -12.99
CA LEU A 2 18.24 35.99 -12.72
C LEU A 2 18.22 34.60 -13.39
N ARG A 3 18.45 34.48 -14.71
CA ARG A 3 18.52 33.17 -15.42
C ARG A 3 19.43 32.15 -14.71
N ARG A 4 20.64 32.55 -14.29
CA ARG A 4 21.57 31.67 -13.59
C ARG A 4 21.10 31.34 -12.18
N GLN A 5 20.56 32.31 -11.43
CA GLN A 5 20.06 32.10 -10.07
C GLN A 5 18.87 31.13 -10.05
N PHE A 6 17.91 31.29 -10.97
CA PHE A 6 16.81 30.33 -11.14
C PHE A 6 17.36 28.93 -11.46
N ALA A 7 18.27 28.83 -12.45
CA ALA A 7 18.82 27.55 -12.88
C ALA A 7 19.62 26.85 -11.77
N GLU A 8 20.42 27.59 -11.00
CA GLU A 8 21.23 27.08 -9.89
C GLU A 8 20.36 26.45 -8.80
N LYS A 9 19.28 27.12 -8.40
CA LYS A 9 18.30 26.58 -7.44
C LYS A 9 17.45 25.46 -8.05
N ALA A 10 16.96 25.62 -9.28
CA ALA A 10 16.16 24.59 -9.97
C ALA A 10 16.93 23.26 -10.15
N ASN A 11 18.22 23.33 -10.49
CA ASN A 11 19.12 22.17 -10.60
C ASN A 11 19.46 21.53 -9.24
N GLN A 12 19.16 22.18 -8.11
CA GLN A 12 19.22 21.57 -6.77
C GLN A 12 17.88 20.94 -6.39
N VAL A 13 16.78 21.66 -6.64
CA VAL A 13 15.41 21.27 -6.28
C VAL A 13 14.91 20.06 -7.08
N GLY A 14 15.04 20.07 -8.41
CA GLY A 14 14.53 19.00 -9.28
C GLY A 14 15.08 17.61 -8.91
N PRO A 15 16.41 17.42 -8.92
CA PRO A 15 17.04 16.17 -8.50
C PRO A 15 16.85 15.85 -7.01
N TRP A 16 16.42 16.79 -6.16
CA TRP A 16 16.02 16.49 -4.78
C TRP A 16 14.61 15.88 -4.74
N ILE A 17 13.64 16.46 -5.45
CA ILE A 17 12.26 15.97 -5.57
C ILE A 17 12.25 14.55 -6.16
N GLU A 18 12.97 14.34 -7.27
CA GLU A 18 13.11 13.03 -7.92
C GLU A 18 13.56 11.94 -6.93
N ARG A 19 14.64 12.20 -6.18
CA ARG A 19 15.15 11.25 -5.17
C ARG A 19 14.21 11.03 -3.98
N GLN A 20 13.39 12.01 -3.60
CA GLN A 20 12.37 11.78 -2.56
C GLN A 20 11.23 10.91 -3.11
N MET A 21 10.81 11.16 -4.36
CA MET A 21 9.76 10.38 -5.02
C MET A 21 10.13 8.91 -5.16
N ASP A 22 11.35 8.62 -5.62
CA ASP A 22 11.87 7.26 -5.74
C ASP A 22 11.90 6.54 -4.38
N ALA A 23 12.34 7.23 -3.33
CA ALA A 23 12.43 6.67 -1.98
C ALA A 23 11.04 6.39 -1.36
N VAL A 24 10.09 7.32 -1.49
CA VAL A 24 8.70 7.16 -1.03
C VAL A 24 8.01 6.03 -1.80
N THR A 25 8.23 5.94 -3.11
CA THR A 25 7.71 4.87 -3.96
C THR A 25 8.28 3.51 -3.57
N ALA A 26 9.58 3.42 -3.27
CA ALA A 26 10.22 2.18 -2.82
C ALA A 26 9.71 1.71 -1.43
N ILE A 27 9.31 2.64 -0.55
CA ILE A 27 8.65 2.29 0.73
C ILE A 27 7.23 1.80 0.48
N GLY A 28 6.46 2.47 -0.39
CA GLY A 28 5.10 2.07 -0.76
C GLY A 28 4.99 0.67 -1.39
N MET A 29 6.09 0.14 -1.93
CA MET A 29 6.16 -1.25 -2.41
C MET A 29 6.33 -2.30 -1.28
N GLY A 30 6.46 -1.89 -0.02
CA GLY A 30 6.49 -2.77 1.15
C GLY A 30 7.72 -3.71 1.24
N LEU A 31 8.75 -3.46 0.44
CA LEU A 31 9.85 -4.42 0.21
C LEU A 31 10.79 -4.64 1.42
N GLN A 32 10.79 -3.73 2.42
CA GLN A 32 11.70 -3.76 3.57
C GLN A 32 11.10 -3.08 4.81
N GLY A 33 11.28 -3.68 5.99
CA GLY A 33 10.90 -3.14 7.31
C GLY A 33 9.47 -3.49 7.74
N SER A 34 9.17 -3.34 9.03
CA SER A 34 7.81 -3.50 9.56
C SER A 34 6.88 -2.38 9.07
N LEU A 35 5.57 -2.50 9.29
CA LEU A 35 4.63 -1.41 8.98
C LEU A 35 4.96 -0.13 9.79
N GLU A 36 5.43 -0.29 11.02
CA GLU A 36 5.91 0.80 11.89
C GLU A 36 7.18 1.45 11.33
N ASP A 37 8.16 0.66 10.87
CA ASP A 37 9.38 1.19 10.21
C ASP A 37 9.03 1.99 8.95
N GLN A 38 8.10 1.47 8.14
CA GLN A 38 7.62 2.12 6.92
C GLN A 38 6.91 3.45 7.25
N LEU A 39 6.03 3.44 8.26
CA LEU A 39 5.32 4.65 8.73
C LEU A 39 6.27 5.70 9.32
N HIS A 40 7.26 5.28 10.11
CA HIS A 40 8.29 6.17 10.67
C HIS A 40 9.04 6.88 9.53
N ARG A 41 9.56 6.10 8.59
CA ARG A 41 10.31 6.63 7.43
C ARG A 41 9.47 7.57 6.58
N LEU A 42 8.21 7.24 6.31
CA LEU A 42 7.30 8.15 5.57
C LEU A 42 7.08 9.48 6.30
N LYS A 43 7.00 9.48 7.63
CA LYS A 43 6.89 10.71 8.45
C LYS A 43 8.21 11.48 8.55
N GLU A 44 9.37 10.81 8.45
CA GLU A 44 10.65 11.48 8.24
C GLU A 44 10.71 12.18 6.87
N TYR A 45 10.22 11.55 5.80
CA TYR A 45 10.09 12.19 4.47
C TYR A 45 9.10 13.36 4.48
N GLU A 46 7.96 13.24 5.17
CA GLU A 46 7.00 14.33 5.36
C GLU A 46 7.65 15.54 6.04
N GLN A 47 8.36 15.33 7.15
CA GLN A 47 9.10 16.38 7.86
C GLN A 47 10.22 16.97 6.98
N GLY A 48 10.93 16.13 6.21
CA GLY A 48 11.93 16.56 5.25
C GLY A 48 11.37 17.48 4.16
N VAL A 49 10.20 17.15 3.60
CA VAL A 49 9.48 17.99 2.63
C VAL A 49 8.99 19.29 3.29
N PHE A 50 8.46 19.24 4.50
CA PHE A 50 8.07 20.46 5.23
C PHE A 50 9.26 21.39 5.48
N ALA A 51 10.40 20.84 5.90
CA ALA A 51 11.65 21.59 6.12
C ALA A 51 12.28 22.11 4.81
N TYR A 52 12.08 21.43 3.69
CA TYR A 52 12.61 21.85 2.38
C TYR A 52 11.75 22.95 1.71
N LYS A 53 10.46 23.05 2.05
CA LYS A 53 9.48 24.00 1.48
C LYS A 53 10.00 25.44 1.27
N PRO A 54 10.77 26.08 2.18
CA PRO A 54 11.29 27.44 1.95
C PRO A 54 12.15 27.59 0.69
N HIS A 55 12.80 26.52 0.21
CA HIS A 55 13.57 26.53 -1.04
C HIS A 55 12.67 26.61 -2.28
N ILE A 56 11.46 26.04 -2.21
CA ILE A 56 10.43 26.16 -3.26
C ILE A 56 9.88 27.59 -3.28
N GLU A 57 9.60 28.16 -2.10
CA GLU A 57 9.14 29.55 -1.97
C GLU A 57 10.20 30.59 -2.39
N GLU A 58 11.48 30.30 -2.19
CA GLU A 58 12.59 31.10 -2.73
C GLU A 58 12.63 31.00 -4.26
N LEU A 59 12.53 29.80 -4.82
CA LEU A 59 12.54 29.58 -6.26
C LEU A 59 11.34 30.22 -6.97
N GLU A 60 10.16 30.21 -6.35
CA GLU A 60 8.96 30.89 -6.86
C GLU A 60 9.14 32.42 -6.89
N LYS A 61 9.76 33.02 -5.86
CA LYS A 61 10.11 34.46 -5.86
C LYS A 61 11.11 34.80 -6.96
N ILE A 62 12.09 33.94 -7.21
CA ILE A 62 13.04 34.08 -8.33
C ILE A 62 12.30 33.91 -9.67
N HIS A 63 11.33 32.99 -9.77
CA HIS A 63 10.51 32.79 -10.96
C HIS A 63 9.65 34.01 -11.29
N GLN A 64 9.02 34.63 -10.29
CA GLN A 64 8.26 35.87 -10.47
C GLN A 64 9.15 36.97 -11.06
N ALA A 65 10.34 37.22 -10.49
CA ALA A 65 11.28 38.21 -11.02
C ALA A 65 11.79 37.87 -12.44
N VAL A 66 11.85 36.59 -12.80
CA VAL A 66 12.13 36.12 -14.17
C VAL A 66 10.98 36.43 -15.13
N GLN A 67 9.72 36.26 -14.71
CA GLN A 67 8.54 36.63 -15.52
C GLN A 67 8.40 38.14 -15.68
N GLU A 68 8.55 38.92 -14.61
CA GLU A 68 8.55 40.39 -14.64
C GLU A 68 9.67 40.96 -15.53
N GLY A 69 10.82 40.29 -15.57
CA GLY A 69 11.91 40.58 -16.51
C GLY A 69 11.67 40.15 -17.96
N MET A 70 10.49 39.61 -18.30
CA MET A 70 10.13 39.06 -19.62
C MET A 70 11.12 37.98 -20.12
N ILE A 71 11.59 37.12 -19.20
CA ILE A 71 12.57 36.07 -19.49
C ILE A 71 11.87 34.72 -19.67
N PHE A 72 11.67 34.32 -20.92
CA PHE A 72 11.01 33.05 -21.27
C PHE A 72 11.99 31.87 -21.46
N GLU A 73 13.23 32.11 -21.92
CA GLU A 73 14.24 31.06 -22.13
C GLU A 73 15.31 31.03 -21.03
N ASN A 74 15.61 29.84 -20.49
CA ASN A 74 16.70 29.65 -19.54
C ASN A 74 17.59 28.43 -19.86
N ARG A 75 18.55 28.60 -20.78
CA ARG A 75 19.48 27.55 -21.26
C ARG A 75 20.49 27.02 -20.22
N TYR A 76 20.35 27.38 -18.94
CA TYR A 76 21.18 26.90 -17.82
C TYR A 76 20.51 25.78 -17.00
N THR A 77 19.25 25.45 -17.29
CA THR A 77 18.52 24.35 -16.64
C THR A 77 17.53 23.72 -17.62
N GLN A 78 17.17 22.46 -17.39
CA GLN A 78 16.08 21.76 -18.06
C GLN A 78 14.74 21.90 -17.31
N TYR A 79 14.78 22.33 -16.04
CA TYR A 79 13.61 22.45 -15.19
C TYR A 79 12.90 23.79 -15.41
N THR A 80 11.57 23.76 -15.55
CA THR A 80 10.73 24.96 -15.48
C THR A 80 10.11 25.03 -14.08
N MET A 81 9.58 26.20 -13.68
CA MET A 81 8.89 26.26 -12.39
C MET A 81 7.67 25.33 -12.37
N GLU A 82 7.01 25.16 -13.53
CA GLU A 82 5.87 24.27 -13.70
C GLU A 82 6.22 22.79 -13.46
N THR A 83 7.31 22.28 -14.04
CA THR A 83 7.71 20.88 -13.80
C THR A 83 8.11 20.63 -12.34
N LEU A 84 8.65 21.65 -11.65
CA LEU A 84 9.00 21.57 -10.24
C LEU A 84 7.78 21.66 -9.31
N ARG A 85 6.77 22.49 -9.63
CA ARG A 85 5.47 22.50 -8.93
C ARG A 85 4.78 21.14 -9.03
N VAL A 86 4.63 20.62 -10.24
CA VAL A 86 3.96 19.31 -10.48
C VAL A 86 4.69 18.19 -9.74
N GLY A 87 6.03 18.13 -9.79
CA GLY A 87 6.80 17.14 -9.04
C GLY A 87 6.66 17.28 -7.52
N TRP A 88 6.58 18.51 -7.00
CA TRP A 88 6.40 18.79 -5.58
C TRP A 88 5.00 18.42 -5.06
N GLU A 89 3.95 18.76 -5.82
CA GLU A 89 2.56 18.39 -5.49
C GLU A 89 2.35 16.88 -5.59
N GLN A 90 2.95 16.22 -6.59
CA GLN A 90 2.97 14.75 -6.67
C GLN A 90 3.69 14.14 -5.47
N LEU A 91 4.82 14.72 -5.01
CA LEU A 91 5.56 14.22 -3.84
C LEU A 91 4.74 14.32 -2.56
N LEU A 92 4.11 15.47 -2.30
CA LEU A 92 3.19 15.65 -1.17
C LEU A 92 2.02 14.66 -1.22
N THR A 93 1.41 14.50 -2.40
CA THR A 93 0.28 13.57 -2.62
C THR A 93 0.72 12.11 -2.41
N SER A 94 1.91 11.73 -2.89
CA SER A 94 2.48 10.40 -2.75
C SER A 94 2.79 10.08 -1.28
N ILE A 95 3.43 10.98 -0.54
CA ILE A 95 3.70 10.81 0.90
C ILE A 95 2.39 10.63 1.67
N ASN A 96 1.43 11.54 1.49
CA ASN A 96 0.14 11.47 2.18
C ASN A 96 -0.61 10.16 1.85
N ARG A 97 -0.62 9.73 0.59
CA ARG A 97 -1.24 8.46 0.20
C ARG A 97 -0.56 7.28 0.90
N ASN A 98 0.77 7.20 0.85
CA ASN A 98 1.51 6.06 1.43
C ASN A 98 1.37 6.03 2.96
N ILE A 99 1.35 7.18 3.65
CA ILE A 99 1.08 7.24 5.10
C ILE A 99 -0.31 6.66 5.39
N ASN A 100 -1.36 7.14 4.72
CA ASN A 100 -2.72 6.62 4.91
C ASN A 100 -2.81 5.12 4.56
N GLU A 101 -2.10 4.65 3.52
CA GLU A 101 -2.13 3.24 3.11
C GLU A 101 -1.40 2.32 4.10
N VAL A 102 -0.35 2.79 4.79
CA VAL A 102 0.33 2.05 5.87
C VAL A 102 -0.46 2.13 7.18
N GLU A 103 -1.02 3.28 7.55
CA GLU A 103 -1.84 3.42 8.77
C GLU A 103 -3.12 2.57 8.71
N ASN A 104 -3.77 2.48 7.54
CA ASN A 104 -4.87 1.55 7.34
C ASN A 104 -4.42 0.08 7.43
N GLN A 105 -3.21 -0.28 6.96
CA GLN A 105 -2.69 -1.64 7.12
C GLN A 105 -2.43 -2.02 8.58
N ILE A 106 -1.88 -1.09 9.38
CA ILE A 106 -1.70 -1.27 10.83
C ILE A 106 -3.06 -1.44 11.51
N LEU A 107 -4.02 -0.54 11.24
CA LEU A 107 -5.37 -0.61 11.79
C LEU A 107 -6.08 -1.93 11.44
N THR A 108 -5.95 -2.40 10.20
CA THR A 108 -6.52 -3.68 9.76
C THR A 108 -5.81 -4.88 10.41
N ARG A 109 -4.48 -4.88 10.52
CA ARG A 109 -3.73 -5.92 11.24
C ARG A 109 -4.20 -6.03 12.70
N ASP A 110 -4.20 -4.90 13.40
CA ASP A 110 -4.42 -4.83 14.84
C ASP A 110 -5.89 -5.11 15.20
N SER A 111 -6.84 -4.64 14.38
CA SER A 111 -8.28 -4.90 14.57
C SER A 111 -8.71 -6.33 14.19
N LYS A 112 -7.91 -7.06 13.42
CA LYS A 112 -8.10 -8.49 13.13
C LYS A 112 -7.28 -9.42 14.03
N GLY A 113 -6.35 -8.89 14.83
CA GLY A 113 -5.51 -9.68 15.75
C GLY A 113 -4.49 -10.60 15.07
N ILE A 114 -4.12 -10.31 13.82
CA ILE A 114 -3.19 -11.13 13.01
C ILE A 114 -1.76 -10.57 13.02
N THR A 115 -0.78 -11.38 12.64
CA THR A 115 0.60 -10.92 12.47
C THR A 115 0.79 -10.12 11.17
N GLN A 116 1.91 -9.41 11.05
CA GLN A 116 2.25 -8.73 9.79
C GLN A 116 2.52 -9.77 8.68
N GLU A 117 3.10 -10.91 9.01
CA GLU A 117 3.35 -12.03 8.09
C GLU A 117 2.05 -12.57 7.50
N GLN A 118 1.02 -12.81 8.34
CA GLN A 118 -0.30 -13.24 7.89
C GLN A 118 -0.97 -12.20 6.98
N LEU A 119 -0.95 -10.91 7.37
CA LEU A 119 -1.50 -9.84 6.52
C LEU A 119 -0.76 -9.74 5.17
N ASN A 120 0.57 -9.89 5.19
CA ASN A 120 1.39 -9.90 3.98
C ASN A 120 1.08 -11.11 3.09
N GLU A 121 0.91 -12.31 3.66
CA GLU A 121 0.55 -13.53 2.93
C GLU A 121 -0.83 -13.42 2.28
N PHE A 122 -1.83 -12.97 3.03
CA PHE A 122 -3.18 -12.73 2.51
C PHE A 122 -3.17 -11.67 1.40
N ARG A 123 -2.43 -10.55 1.56
CA ARG A 123 -2.25 -9.54 0.51
C ARG A 123 -1.51 -10.08 -0.71
N ALA A 124 -0.44 -10.86 -0.52
CA ALA A 124 0.36 -11.42 -1.60
C ALA A 124 -0.45 -12.42 -2.45
N SER A 125 -1.21 -13.31 -1.80
CA SER A 125 -2.11 -14.24 -2.49
C SER A 125 -3.21 -13.49 -3.24
N PHE A 126 -3.92 -12.56 -2.58
CA PHE A 126 -4.98 -11.77 -3.23
C PHE A 126 -4.46 -11.00 -4.46
N ASN A 127 -3.30 -10.34 -4.35
CA ASN A 127 -2.65 -9.61 -5.45
C ASN A 127 -2.08 -10.53 -6.55
N HIS A 128 -1.84 -11.81 -6.27
CA HIS A 128 -1.47 -12.81 -7.29
C HIS A 128 -2.67 -13.18 -8.18
N PHE A 129 -3.87 -13.22 -7.59
CA PHE A 129 -5.10 -13.56 -8.31
C PHE A 129 -5.79 -12.33 -8.95
N ASP A 130 -5.69 -11.13 -8.36
CA ASP A 130 -6.15 -9.86 -8.98
C ASP A 130 -5.18 -9.37 -10.07
N LYS A 131 -5.08 -10.15 -11.15
CA LYS A 131 -4.20 -9.90 -12.31
C LYS A 131 -4.41 -8.53 -12.94
N ASN A 132 -5.61 -7.97 -12.78
CA ASN A 132 -6.02 -6.68 -13.34
C ASN A 132 -5.82 -5.50 -12.37
N ARG A 133 -5.39 -5.77 -11.12
CA ARG A 133 -5.24 -4.78 -10.03
C ARG A 133 -6.49 -3.92 -9.81
N THR A 134 -7.65 -4.58 -9.79
CA THR A 134 -8.97 -3.99 -9.63
C THR A 134 -9.41 -3.81 -8.17
N GLY A 135 -8.64 -4.31 -7.19
CA GLY A 135 -8.97 -4.28 -5.76
C GLY A 135 -10.06 -5.28 -5.35
N ARG A 136 -10.32 -6.27 -6.21
CA ARG A 136 -11.40 -7.26 -6.06
C ARG A 136 -11.10 -8.52 -6.90
N LEU A 137 -11.63 -9.66 -6.49
CA LEU A 137 -11.52 -10.93 -7.22
C LEU A 137 -12.88 -11.34 -7.77
N ALA A 138 -12.92 -11.89 -8.99
CA ALA A 138 -14.07 -12.66 -9.46
C ALA A 138 -14.18 -13.99 -8.67
N PRO A 139 -15.35 -14.67 -8.64
CA PRO A 139 -15.52 -15.90 -7.87
C PRO A 139 -14.51 -17.01 -8.20
N GLU A 140 -14.13 -17.19 -9.47
CA GLU A 140 -13.12 -18.18 -9.86
C GLU A 140 -11.71 -17.83 -9.37
N GLU A 141 -11.37 -16.55 -9.34
CA GLU A 141 -10.09 -16.03 -8.84
C GLU A 141 -10.03 -16.13 -7.30
N PHE A 142 -11.13 -15.81 -6.62
CA PHE A 142 -11.31 -15.98 -5.17
C PHE A 142 -11.24 -17.47 -4.77
N LYS A 143 -11.89 -18.37 -5.50
CA LYS A 143 -11.79 -19.84 -5.30
C LYS A 143 -10.35 -20.33 -5.42
N SER A 144 -9.61 -19.77 -6.38
CA SER A 144 -8.19 -20.09 -6.60
C SER A 144 -7.29 -19.53 -5.50
N CYS A 145 -7.57 -18.32 -5.01
CA CYS A 145 -6.89 -17.69 -3.88
C CYS A 145 -7.03 -18.50 -2.58
N LEU A 146 -8.24 -18.93 -2.24
CA LEU A 146 -8.53 -19.79 -1.09
C LEU A 146 -7.73 -21.12 -1.16
N VAL A 147 -7.76 -21.80 -2.31
CA VAL A 147 -7.01 -23.06 -2.50
C VAL A 147 -5.50 -22.84 -2.45
N SER A 148 -5.00 -21.68 -2.92
CA SER A 148 -3.58 -21.32 -2.82
C SER A 148 -3.11 -21.03 -1.39
N LEU A 149 -4.04 -20.73 -0.47
CA LEU A 149 -3.81 -20.55 0.97
C LEU A 149 -4.11 -21.84 1.77
N GLY A 150 -4.24 -22.99 1.09
CA GLY A 150 -4.48 -24.30 1.71
C GLY A 150 -5.95 -24.63 2.01
N TYR A 151 -6.89 -23.69 1.78
CA TYR A 151 -8.31 -23.93 2.07
C TYR A 151 -8.88 -24.98 1.11
N SER A 152 -9.29 -26.12 1.67
CA SER A 152 -9.52 -27.36 0.90
C SER A 152 -10.92 -27.44 0.28
N ILE A 153 -11.14 -26.66 -0.79
CA ILE A 153 -12.40 -26.69 -1.56
C ILE A 153 -12.43 -27.93 -2.47
N GLY A 154 -13.38 -28.83 -2.21
CA GLY A 154 -13.61 -30.02 -3.03
C GLY A 154 -13.90 -29.69 -4.50
N LYS A 155 -13.44 -30.56 -5.42
CA LYS A 155 -13.77 -30.52 -6.86
C LYS A 155 -15.05 -31.29 -7.20
N ASP A 156 -15.73 -31.80 -6.19
CA ASP A 156 -16.96 -32.56 -6.28
C ASP A 156 -18.19 -31.66 -6.05
N ARG A 157 -19.37 -32.26 -5.96
CA ARG A 157 -20.62 -31.50 -5.74
C ARG A 157 -20.67 -30.88 -4.34
N GLN A 158 -20.04 -31.48 -3.34
CA GLN A 158 -20.01 -30.94 -1.98
C GLN A 158 -19.15 -29.68 -1.90
N GLY A 159 -17.91 -29.73 -2.40
CA GLY A 159 -17.02 -28.56 -2.40
C GLY A 159 -17.55 -27.35 -3.18
N GLU A 160 -18.37 -27.55 -4.22
CA GLU A 160 -19.08 -26.44 -4.86
C GLU A 160 -20.20 -25.86 -3.98
N ILE A 161 -21.00 -26.70 -3.30
CA ILE A 161 -22.01 -26.22 -2.33
C ILE A 161 -21.34 -25.41 -1.22
N ASP A 162 -20.20 -25.88 -0.72
CA ASP A 162 -19.45 -25.19 0.34
C ASP A 162 -18.85 -23.88 -0.14
N PHE A 163 -18.33 -23.83 -1.36
CA PHE A 163 -17.88 -22.59 -1.98
C PHE A 163 -19.01 -21.56 -2.16
N GLN A 164 -20.21 -22.00 -2.59
CA GLN A 164 -21.38 -21.13 -2.69
C GLN A 164 -21.84 -20.60 -1.31
N ARG A 165 -21.67 -21.38 -0.22
CA ARG A 165 -21.89 -20.89 1.14
C ARG A 165 -20.90 -19.80 1.53
N ILE A 166 -19.61 -19.95 1.18
CA ILE A 166 -18.57 -18.94 1.45
C ILE A 166 -18.86 -17.66 0.66
N LEU A 167 -19.20 -17.76 -0.64
CA LEU A 167 -19.59 -16.61 -1.47
C LEU A 167 -20.75 -15.82 -0.86
N ALA A 168 -21.78 -16.49 -0.34
CA ALA A 168 -22.91 -15.82 0.33
C ALA A 168 -22.53 -15.07 1.62
N VAL A 169 -21.35 -15.34 2.20
CA VAL A 169 -20.80 -14.61 3.37
C VAL A 169 -19.94 -13.42 2.92
N VAL A 170 -19.13 -13.56 1.87
CA VAL A 170 -18.18 -12.52 1.41
C VAL A 170 -18.73 -11.56 0.37
N ASP A 171 -19.77 -11.94 -0.38
CA ASP A 171 -20.52 -11.10 -1.31
C ASP A 171 -22.04 -11.22 -1.05
N PRO A 172 -22.53 -10.81 0.15
CA PRO A 172 -23.95 -10.95 0.53
C PRO A 172 -24.90 -10.08 -0.32
N ASN A 173 -24.36 -9.15 -1.11
CA ASN A 173 -25.10 -8.31 -2.04
C ASN A 173 -25.14 -8.88 -3.48
N SER A 174 -24.49 -10.04 -3.73
CA SER A 174 -24.35 -10.65 -5.05
C SER A 174 -23.82 -9.68 -6.13
N THR A 175 -22.81 -8.89 -5.78
CA THR A 175 -22.13 -7.97 -6.69
C THR A 175 -21.33 -8.67 -7.79
N GLY A 176 -21.00 -9.95 -7.58
CA GLY A 176 -20.15 -10.75 -8.45
C GLY A 176 -18.65 -10.56 -8.20
N TYR A 177 -18.26 -9.90 -7.11
CA TYR A 177 -16.87 -9.59 -6.78
C TYR A 177 -16.60 -9.66 -5.27
N VAL A 178 -15.46 -10.24 -4.89
CA VAL A 178 -14.99 -10.27 -3.49
C VAL A 178 -13.92 -9.21 -3.28
N HIS A 179 -14.17 -8.27 -2.38
CA HIS A 179 -13.19 -7.26 -1.96
C HIS A 179 -12.17 -7.81 -0.96
N PHE A 180 -10.99 -7.19 -0.89
CA PHE A 180 -9.91 -7.63 0.02
C PHE A 180 -10.38 -7.72 1.48
N ASP A 181 -11.13 -6.72 1.96
CA ASP A 181 -11.60 -6.70 3.34
C ASP A 181 -12.56 -7.86 3.64
N ALA A 182 -13.50 -8.18 2.73
CA ALA A 182 -14.42 -9.30 2.89
C ALA A 182 -13.71 -10.67 2.85
N PHE A 183 -12.68 -10.81 2.01
CA PHE A 183 -11.79 -11.97 2.00
C PHE A 183 -11.00 -12.09 3.30
N LEU A 184 -10.45 -10.99 3.82
CA LEU A 184 -9.69 -10.98 5.08
C LEU A 184 -10.60 -11.29 6.28
N ASP A 185 -11.79 -10.71 6.34
CA ASP A 185 -12.83 -11.03 7.34
C ASP A 185 -13.20 -12.52 7.34
N PHE A 186 -13.23 -13.17 6.17
CA PHE A 186 -13.42 -14.62 6.09
C PHE A 186 -12.18 -15.39 6.60
N MET A 187 -10.99 -15.13 6.05
CA MET A 187 -9.76 -15.85 6.41
C MET A 187 -9.46 -15.77 7.91
N THR A 188 -9.60 -14.58 8.50
CA THR A 188 -9.33 -14.32 9.92
C THR A 188 -10.29 -15.10 10.84
N ARG A 189 -11.57 -15.19 10.48
CA ARG A 189 -12.58 -15.92 11.26
C ARG A 189 -12.35 -17.43 11.22
N GLU A 190 -12.14 -18.00 10.04
CA GLU A 190 -11.85 -19.43 9.89
C GLU A 190 -10.55 -19.80 10.63
N SER A 191 -9.52 -18.93 10.61
CA SER A 191 -8.31 -19.16 11.43
C SER A 191 -8.61 -19.11 12.93
N THR A 192 -9.42 -18.18 13.43
CA THR A 192 -9.73 -18.12 14.87
C THR A 192 -10.57 -19.30 15.38
N ASP A 193 -11.45 -19.87 14.55
CA ASP A 193 -12.18 -21.09 14.91
C ASP A 193 -11.24 -22.32 14.89
N THR A 194 -10.22 -22.33 14.02
CA THR A 194 -9.22 -23.41 13.91
C THR A 194 -8.18 -23.37 15.04
N ASP A 195 -7.66 -22.19 15.38
CA ASP A 195 -6.71 -21.96 16.48
C ASP A 195 -7.37 -21.91 17.87
N THR A 196 -8.57 -22.49 18.03
CA THR A 196 -9.16 -22.71 19.34
C THR A 196 -8.28 -23.66 20.15
N ALA A 197 -7.61 -23.13 21.17
CA ALA A 197 -6.67 -23.87 22.03
C ALA A 197 -7.28 -25.13 22.66
N GLU A 198 -8.61 -25.20 22.72
CA GLU A 198 -9.39 -26.39 23.10
C GLU A 198 -9.13 -27.59 22.17
N GLN A 199 -9.01 -27.40 20.85
CA GLN A 199 -8.65 -28.46 19.89
C GLN A 199 -7.21 -28.94 20.09
N VAL A 200 -6.27 -28.01 20.34
CA VAL A 200 -4.87 -28.37 20.67
C VAL A 200 -4.83 -29.18 21.95
N ILE A 201 -5.53 -28.74 23.01
CA ILE A 201 -5.64 -29.45 24.28
C ILE A 201 -6.27 -30.83 24.12
N ASP A 202 -7.34 -30.99 23.31
CA ASP A 202 -7.95 -32.29 23.07
C ASP A 202 -7.07 -33.23 22.23
N SER A 203 -6.30 -32.71 21.26
CA SER A 203 -5.31 -33.51 20.54
C SER A 203 -4.24 -34.09 21.49
N PHE A 204 -3.75 -33.29 22.44
CA PHE A 204 -2.84 -33.75 23.49
C PHE A 204 -3.53 -34.68 24.49
N ARG A 205 -4.81 -34.45 24.82
CA ARG A 205 -5.60 -35.31 25.73
C ARG A 205 -5.83 -36.70 25.14
N ILE A 206 -6.15 -36.79 23.86
CA ILE A 206 -6.31 -38.06 23.13
C ILE A 206 -4.97 -38.82 23.08
N LEU A 207 -3.87 -38.14 22.71
CA LEU A 207 -2.53 -38.73 22.70
C LEU A 207 -2.01 -39.14 24.10
N ALA A 208 -2.55 -38.57 25.17
CA ALA A 208 -2.22 -38.92 26.55
C ALA A 208 -3.12 -40.03 27.14
N ALA A 209 -4.26 -40.34 26.50
CA ALA A 209 -5.20 -41.37 26.96
C ALA A 209 -4.89 -42.78 26.41
N ASP A 210 -3.99 -42.89 25.43
CA ASP A 210 -3.62 -44.13 24.74
C ASP A 210 -2.31 -44.74 25.31
N LYS A 211 -2.19 -44.78 26.65
CA LYS A 211 -1.02 -45.25 27.42
C LYS A 211 -1.38 -45.88 28.76
#